data_AF-A0A7V6I3E4-F1
#
_entry.id   AF-A0A7V6I3E4-F1
#
_cell.length_a   1.000
_cell.length_b   1.000
_cell.length_c   1.000
_cell.angle_alpha   90.00
_cell.angle_beta   90.00
_cell.angle_gamma   90.00
#
_symmetry.space_group_name_H-M   'P 1'
#
loop_
_entity.id
_entity.type
_entity.pdbx_description
1 polymer ?
#
loop_
_entity_poly.entity_id
_entity_poly.type
_entity_poly.pdbx_seq_one_letter_code
_entity_poly.pdbx_strand_id
1 'polypeptide(L)' 'MSKKRNSNEWLQNIFAPVAIILAFVVSVLLFENLMGNPVNFQGGNPAGEPISGNYLGIIYKGGFIVPVLMTCV' A
#
# COMPACT_ATOMS: atom_id res chain seq x y z
N MET A 1 3.22 27.26 37.40
CA MET A 1 3.27 25.78 37.32
C MET A 1 3.81 25.41 35.94
N SER A 2 5.10 25.07 35.82
CA SER A 2 5.69 24.70 34.52
C SER A 2 5.23 23.29 34.15
N LYS A 3 4.40 23.16 33.11
CA LYS A 3 3.94 21.88 32.57
C LYS A 3 5.15 21.17 31.97
N LYS A 4 5.77 20.25 32.73
CA LYS A 4 6.85 19.39 32.25
C LYS A 4 6.26 18.47 31.17
N ARG A 5 6.44 18.83 29.89
CA ARG A 5 5.97 18.07 28.73
C ARG A 5 6.62 16.68 28.76
N ASN A 6 5.79 15.64 28.87
CA ASN A 6 6.28 14.28 28.94
C ASN A 6 6.89 13.91 27.58
N SER A 7 8.13 13.40 27.57
CA SER A 7 8.84 13.05 26.34
C SER A 7 8.21 11.89 25.58
N ASN A 8 7.15 11.26 26.09
CA ASN A 8 6.46 10.18 25.41
C ASN A 8 5.19 10.66 24.71
N GLU A 9 4.69 11.85 25.05
CA GLU A 9 3.47 12.43 24.44
C GLU A 9 3.69 12.80 22.97
N TRP A 10 4.89 13.26 22.60
CA TRP A 10 5.16 13.60 21.19
C TRP A 10 5.18 12.36 20.31
N LEU A 11 5.75 11.24 20.78
CA LEU A 11 5.72 9.95 20.10
C LEU A 11 4.28 9.44 19.94
N GLN A 12 3.48 9.50 20.99
CA GLN A 12 2.07 9.05 20.94
C GLN A 12 1.24 9.86 19.94
N ASN A 13 1.47 11.18 19.86
CA ASN A 13 0.70 12.07 18.97
C ASN A 13 1.10 11.97 17.49
N ILE A 14 2.34 11.59 17.18
CA ILE A 14 2.79 11.45 15.78
C ILE A 14 2.74 10.01 15.27
N PHE A 15 2.59 9.03 16.16
CA PHE A 15 2.64 7.62 15.78
C PHE A 15 1.62 7.27 14.70
N ALA A 16 0.34 7.59 14.93
CA ALA A 16 -0.74 7.27 14.00
C ALA A 16 -0.56 7.91 12.60
N PRO A 17 -0.34 9.23 12.44
CA PRO A 17 -0.16 9.82 11.12
C PRO A 17 1.08 9.28 10.40
N VAL A 18 2.18 9.03 11.11
CA VAL A 18 3.38 8.43 10.52
C VAL A 18 3.13 7.00 10.06
N ALA A 19 2.44 6.20 10.87
CA ALA A 19 2.10 4.82 10.53
C ALA A 19 1.20 4.76 9.28
N ILE A 20 0.22 5.65 9.16
CA ILE A 20 -0.66 5.72 7.98
C ILE A 20 0.13 6.04 6.71
N ILE A 21 1.04 7.02 6.77
CA ILE A 21 1.87 7.39 5.62
C ILE A 21 2.77 6.22 5.21
N LEU A 22 3.40 5.54 6.18
CA LEU A 22 4.24 4.37 5.90
C LEU A 22 3.43 3.21 5.31
N ALA A 23 2.24 2.94 5.85
CA ALA A 23 1.35 1.90 5.33
C ALA A 23 0.92 2.21 3.88
N PHE A 24 0.65 3.48 3.56
CA PHE A 24 0.34 3.91 2.19
C PHE A 24 1.52 3.69 1.24
N VAL A 25 2.73 4.09 1.65
CA VAL A 25 3.94 3.88 0.84
C VAL A 25 4.17 2.38 0.57
N VAL A 26 4.08 1.55 1.61
CA VAL A 26 4.21 0.09 1.48
C VAL A 26 3.13 -0.48 0.55
N SER A 27 1.89 -0.02 0.68
CA SER A 27 0.77 -0.48 -0.16
C SER A 27 0.99 -0.16 -1.64
N VAL A 28 1.48 1.05 -1.96
CA VAL A 28 1.82 1.44 -3.33
C VAL A 28 2.97 0.58 -3.87
N LEU A 29 4.01 0.33 -3.07
CA LEU A 29 5.13 -0.51 -3.49
C LEU A 29 4.71 -1.95 -3.78
N LEU A 30 3.83 -2.53 -2.96
CA LEU A 30 3.25 -3.85 -3.21
C LEU A 30 2.38 -3.86 -4.46
N PHE A 31 1.57 -2.82 -4.66
CA PHE A 31 0.72 -2.70 -5.84
C PHE A 31 1.55 -2.67 -7.13
N GLU A 32 2.56 -1.79 -7.23
CA GLU A 32 3.35 -1.64 -8.45
C GLU A 32 4.31 -2.81 -8.69
N ASN A 33 5.03 -3.27 -7.66
CA ASN A 33 6.12 -4.23 -7.84
C ASN A 33 5.68 -5.69 -7.75
N LEU A 34 4.70 -6.00 -6.89
CA LEU A 34 4.26 -7.37 -6.66
C LEU A 34 3.05 -7.69 -7.54
N MET A 35 2.01 -6.86 -7.49
CA MET A 35 0.78 -7.08 -8.26
C MET A 35 0.97 -6.67 -9.73
N GLY A 36 1.66 -5.56 -9.99
CA GLY A 36 2.00 -5.07 -11.33
C GLY A 36 3.13 -5.82 -12.03
N ASN A 37 3.70 -6.84 -11.41
CA ASN A 37 4.77 -7.64 -12.01
C ASN A 37 4.32 -8.26 -13.35
N PRO A 38 5.09 -8.11 -14.44
CA PRO A 38 4.80 -8.72 -15.74
C PRO A 38 4.44 -10.20 -15.71
N VAL A 39 5.00 -10.97 -14.76
CA VAL A 39 4.71 -12.40 -14.58
C VAL A 39 3.24 -12.69 -14.30
N ASN A 40 2.47 -11.71 -13.84
CA ASN A 40 1.05 -11.87 -13.54
C ASN A 40 0.13 -11.71 -14.77
N PHE A 41 0.68 -11.32 -15.92
CA PHE A 41 -0.10 -10.92 -17.10
C PHE A 41 0.25 -11.74 -18.34
N GLN A 42 -0.74 -11.89 -19.21
CA GLN A 42 -0.57 -12.63 -20.46
C GLN A 42 0.49 -11.98 -21.35
N GLY A 43 1.43 -12.80 -21.82
CA GLY A 43 2.55 -12.32 -22.65
C GLY A 43 3.49 -11.34 -21.94
N GLY A 44 3.48 -11.28 -20.60
CA GLY A 44 4.33 -10.37 -19.85
C GLY A 44 3.93 -8.89 -19.98
N ASN A 45 2.68 -8.60 -20.33
CA ASN A 45 2.20 -7.24 -20.56
C ASN A 45 1.20 -6.80 -19.46
N PRO A 46 1.62 -5.99 -18.46
CA PRO A 46 0.73 -5.44 -17.43
C PRO A 46 -0.45 -4.62 -17.94
N ALA A 47 -0.38 -4.08 -19.17
CA ALA A 47 -1.51 -3.40 -19.80
C ALA A 47 -2.56 -4.37 -20.36
N GLY A 48 -2.18 -5.62 -20.66
CA GLY A 48 -3.07 -6.69 -21.15
C GLY A 48 -3.81 -7.43 -20.04
N GLU A 49 -4.45 -8.55 -20.37
CA GLU A 49 -5.23 -9.33 -19.39
C GLU A 49 -4.33 -10.06 -18.37
N PRO A 50 -4.78 -10.21 -17.11
CA PRO A 50 -4.11 -11.07 -16.14
C PRO A 50 -4.15 -12.54 -16.59
N ILE A 51 -3.18 -13.33 -16.13
CA ILE A 51 -3.20 -14.78 -16.30
C ILE A 51 -4.43 -15.33 -15.55
N SER A 52 -5.19 -16.21 -16.20
CA SER A 52 -6.37 -16.81 -15.59
C SER A 52 -6.00 -17.51 -14.27
N GLY A 53 -6.73 -17.19 -13.19
CA GLY A 53 -6.45 -17.68 -11.84
C GLY A 53 -5.36 -16.94 -11.08
N ASN A 54 -4.61 -16.02 -11.71
CA ASN A 54 -3.65 -15.18 -10.99
C ASN A 54 -4.34 -13.96 -10.37
N TYR A 55 -4.70 -14.09 -9.09
CA TYR A 55 -5.38 -13.03 -8.33
C TYR A 55 -4.57 -11.75 -8.20
N LEU A 56 -3.23 -11.80 -8.19
CA LEU A 56 -2.41 -10.59 -8.08
C LEU A 56 -2.58 -9.70 -9.32
N GLY A 57 -2.61 -10.31 -10.51
CA GLY A 57 -2.89 -9.59 -11.75
C GLY A 57 -4.32 -9.05 -11.81
N ILE A 58 -5.30 -9.83 -11.35
CA ILE A 58 -6.72 -9.40 -11.28
C ILE A 58 -6.88 -8.20 -10.35
N ILE A 59 -6.26 -8.25 -9.17
CA ILE A 59 -6.28 -7.15 -8.20
C ILE A 59 -5.60 -5.93 -8.81
N TYR A 60 -4.44 -6.07 -9.46
CA TYR A 60 -3.75 -4.94 -10.10
C TYR A 60 -4.64 -4.20 -11.12
N LYS A 61 -5.48 -4.94 -11.85
CA LYS A 61 -6.48 -4.35 -12.78
C LYS A 61 -7.59 -3.56 -12.10
N GLY A 62 -7.77 -3.70 -10.79
CA GLY A 62 -8.63 -2.83 -10.00
C GLY A 62 -8.15 -1.37 -9.96
N GLY A 63 -6.88 -1.11 -10.31
CA GLY A 63 -6.32 0.23 -10.44
C GLY A 63 -5.96 0.89 -9.10
N PHE A 64 -5.80 2.20 -9.12
CA PHE A 64 -5.23 2.98 -8.01
C PHE A 64 -6.07 2.96 -6.71
N ILE A 65 -7.33 2.49 -6.77
CA ILE A 65 -8.14 2.29 -5.57
C ILE A 65 -7.58 1.18 -4.66
N VAL A 66 -6.86 0.21 -5.20
CA VAL A 66 -6.32 -0.93 -4.45
C VAL A 66 -5.34 -0.52 -3.35
N PRO A 67 -4.26 0.23 -3.61
CA PRO A 67 -3.33 0.65 -2.56
C PRO A 67 -4.00 1.54 -1.50
N VAL A 68 -5.03 2.32 -1.88
CA VAL A 68 -5.82 3.12 -0.93
C VAL A 68 -6.59 2.21 0.03
N LEU A 69 -7.28 1.19 -0.49
CA LEU A 69 -8.01 0.22 0.33
C LEU A 69 -7.09 -0.60 1.23
N MET A 70 -5.92 -1.01 0.71
CA MET A 70 -4.90 -1.72 1.49
C MET A 70 -4.36 -0.91 2.66
N THR A 71 -4.32 0.42 2.53
CA THR A 71 -3.88 1.32 3.61
C THR A 71 -4.88 1.39 4.77
N CYS A 72 -6.16 1.07 4.51
CA CYS A 72 -7.25 1.17 5.48
C CYS A 72 -7.58 -0.14 6.22
N VAL A 73 -6.95 -1.26 5.83
CA VAL A 73 -7.08 -2.58 6.48
C VAL A 73 -6.08 -2.71 7.60
#